data_AF-A0A3M2JK74-F1
#
_entry.id   AF-A0A3M2JK74-F1
#
_cell.length_a   1.000
_cell.length_b   1.000
_cell.length_c   1.000
_cell.angle_alpha   90.00
_cell.angle_beta   90.00
_cell.angle_gamma   90.00
#
_symmetry.space_group_name_H-M   'P 1'
#
loop_
_entity.id
_entity.type
_entity.pdbx_description
1 polymer ?
#
loop_
_entity_poly.entity_id
_entity_poly.type
_entity_poly.pdbx_seq_one_letter_code
_entity_poly.pdbx_strand_id
1 'polypeptide(L)'
;MLSRDDMHLGRGSASARRCAVARCPVVVSRTQRAVSCHDRAVTGPGVIAHARPVLPAPVGPPPLAGWWRRVAGALLDDALLGAVTWLAAGPGVEALSLHPGFSLAPADAVTGGTGSVVWPLGVLAVLVLLLAYTGATPGKRVAGVAVVRADTGVPAGLGRSVARPVLHLLDALLLIGYLRPLWHARRQTFADSLLGTVVVQTRGPLRHPALVRFARPDPVGPVVVTVAASVVCAFGVAFSLGTAGGGQVLTGDPRPCEVQGAPGAAGVSATVQPVTYTTSERRGWVRRPTPDAGTGIEVTWTWPDRIGVGAVTTDVWVSRSGTGRGDASLVSGGAVAEAGGAGSAVSALEPGLVGDVGADGWVESDLRVAGDVVATCRVPGPVP
;
A
#
# COMPACT_ATOMS: atom_id res chain seq x y z
N MET A 1 91.51 51.17 7.13
CA MET A 1 92.44 50.33 6.37
C MET A 1 91.58 49.47 5.44
N LEU A 2 91.48 49.87 4.16
CA LEU A 2 92.14 49.24 2.99
C LEU A 2 91.49 47.89 2.64
N SER A 3 91.13 47.52 1.41
CA SER A 3 91.31 48.08 0.06
C SER A 3 90.81 47.03 -0.96
N ARG A 4 90.20 47.46 -2.09
CA ARG A 4 90.22 46.86 -3.46
C ARG A 4 89.61 45.45 -3.68
N ASP A 5 89.09 45.03 -4.83
CA ASP A 5 88.88 45.57 -6.20
C ASP A 5 87.89 44.62 -6.96
N ASP A 6 87.48 45.03 -8.17
CA ASP A 6 87.04 44.23 -9.34
C ASP A 6 85.56 44.06 -9.75
N MET A 7 85.11 45.01 -10.59
CA MET A 7 84.72 44.90 -12.01
C MET A 7 84.20 43.58 -12.66
N HIS A 8 83.05 43.77 -13.32
CA HIS A 8 82.69 43.41 -14.71
C HIS A 8 82.08 42.04 -15.14
N LEU A 9 80.88 42.20 -15.72
CA LEU A 9 80.38 41.66 -17.01
C LEU A 9 80.09 40.15 -17.18
N GLY A 10 78.78 39.86 -17.24
CA GLY A 10 78.19 39.24 -18.42
C GLY A 10 78.04 37.71 -18.43
N ARG A 11 76.80 37.24 -18.39
CA ARG A 11 76.23 36.19 -19.27
C ARG A 11 74.78 35.88 -18.85
N GLY A 12 73.83 36.54 -19.50
CA GLY A 12 72.43 36.11 -19.50
C GLY A 12 72.26 34.91 -20.44
N SER A 13 72.13 33.71 -19.87
CA SER A 13 71.68 32.51 -20.56
C SER A 13 70.18 32.34 -20.29
N ALA A 14 69.32 32.70 -21.24
CA ALA A 14 67.93 32.29 -21.24
C ALA A 14 67.59 31.62 -22.58
N SER A 15 67.77 30.30 -22.56
CA SER A 15 67.39 29.33 -23.58
C SER A 15 65.91 29.44 -23.97
N ALA A 16 65.67 29.41 -25.28
CA ALA A 16 64.36 29.35 -25.91
C ALA A 16 63.52 28.17 -25.38
N ARG A 17 62.45 28.46 -24.64
CA ARG A 17 61.46 27.44 -24.29
C ARG A 17 60.47 27.25 -25.43
N ARG A 18 60.54 26.07 -26.03
CA ARG A 18 59.63 25.54 -27.04
C ARG A 18 58.19 25.56 -26.52
N CYS A 19 57.26 26.05 -27.33
CA CYS A 19 55.82 25.86 -27.12
C CYS A 19 55.50 24.37 -27.23
N ALA A 20 55.06 23.75 -26.13
CA ALA A 20 54.50 22.41 -26.15
C ALA A 20 53.07 22.49 -26.69
N VAL A 21 52.85 21.85 -27.85
CA VAL A 21 51.55 21.65 -28.48
C VAL A 21 50.66 20.85 -27.53
N ALA A 22 49.57 21.46 -27.05
CA ALA A 22 48.58 20.78 -26.24
C ALA A 22 47.86 19.71 -27.09
N ARG A 23 48.07 18.42 -26.75
CA ARG A 23 47.31 17.30 -27.31
C ARG A 23 45.87 17.39 -26.80
N CYS A 24 44.92 17.68 -27.70
CA CYS A 24 43.50 17.45 -27.43
C CYS A 24 43.21 15.94 -27.41
N PRO A 25 42.48 15.40 -26.42
CA PRO A 25 41.99 14.04 -26.50
C PRO A 25 40.83 13.98 -27.49
N VAL A 26 41.04 13.30 -28.61
CA VAL A 26 39.98 12.99 -29.59
C VAL A 26 39.10 11.89 -29.00
N VAL A 27 37.88 12.24 -28.58
CA VAL A 27 36.81 11.28 -28.34
C VAL A 27 36.09 11.08 -29.67
N VAL A 28 36.33 9.95 -30.32
CA VAL A 28 35.61 9.57 -31.55
C VAL A 28 34.21 9.11 -31.18
N SER A 29 33.24 10.03 -31.26
CA SER A 29 31.82 9.73 -31.25
C SER A 29 31.35 9.47 -32.67
N ARG A 30 30.94 8.22 -32.93
CA ARG A 30 30.47 7.69 -34.22
C ARG A 30 29.05 8.21 -34.50
N THR A 31 28.92 9.50 -34.85
CA THR A 31 27.79 10.14 -35.57
C THR A 31 27.90 11.66 -35.41
N GLN A 32 28.64 12.34 -36.28
CA GLN A 32 28.38 13.74 -36.65
C GLN A 32 29.17 14.13 -37.90
N ARG A 33 28.52 14.91 -38.77
CA ARG A 33 29.00 15.40 -40.05
C ARG A 33 30.42 15.98 -39.95
N ALA A 34 31.26 15.65 -40.93
CA ALA A 34 32.59 16.23 -41.07
C ALA A 34 32.51 17.77 -41.11
N VAL A 35 33.04 18.42 -40.09
CA VAL A 35 33.35 19.85 -40.15
C VAL A 35 34.74 19.94 -40.80
N SER A 36 34.78 20.28 -42.08
CA SER A 36 36.04 20.61 -42.75
C SER A 36 36.54 21.95 -42.22
N CYS A 37 37.74 21.96 -41.65
CA CYS A 37 38.47 23.20 -41.39
C CYS A 37 38.80 23.84 -42.75
N HIS A 38 38.13 24.94 -43.10
CA HIS A 38 38.57 25.80 -44.18
C HIS A 38 39.63 26.74 -43.62
N ASP A 39 40.85 26.65 -44.15
CA ASP A 39 41.91 27.61 -43.91
C ASP A 39 41.43 29.01 -44.34
N ARG A 40 41.03 29.84 -43.38
CA ARG A 40 40.94 31.28 -43.60
C ARG A 40 42.25 31.91 -43.13
N ALA A 41 43.01 32.43 -44.09
CA ALA A 41 44.14 33.30 -43.84
C ALA A 41 43.69 34.49 -42.98
N VAL A 42 44.28 34.63 -41.80
CA VAL A 42 44.04 35.76 -40.89
C VAL A 42 44.95 36.90 -41.32
N THR A 43 44.39 37.87 -42.05
CA THR A 43 45.02 39.17 -42.29
C THR A 43 44.34 40.24 -41.44
N GLY A 44 44.96 40.62 -40.33
CA GLY A 44 44.60 41.80 -39.52
C GLY A 44 44.86 41.61 -38.02
N PRO A 45 45.29 42.65 -37.28
CA PRO A 45 45.49 42.57 -35.84
C PRO A 45 44.12 42.65 -35.14
N GLY A 46 43.36 41.56 -35.19
CA GLY A 46 42.14 41.39 -34.41
C GLY A 46 42.51 41.01 -32.98
N VAL A 47 42.35 41.94 -32.04
CA VAL A 47 42.37 41.63 -30.61
C VAL A 47 41.25 40.61 -30.34
N ILE A 48 41.61 39.37 -30.06
CA ILE A 48 40.65 38.34 -29.64
C ILE A 48 40.23 38.69 -28.22
N ALA A 49 39.11 39.39 -28.07
CA ALA A 49 38.44 39.55 -26.79
C ALA A 49 37.94 38.17 -26.34
N HIS A 50 38.65 37.54 -25.39
CA HIS A 50 38.14 36.35 -24.71
C HIS A 50 36.87 36.75 -23.94
N ALA A 51 35.70 36.51 -24.54
CA ALA A 51 34.44 36.59 -23.83
C ALA A 51 34.54 35.66 -22.61
N ARG A 52 34.55 36.25 -21.40
CA ARG A 52 34.53 35.46 -20.16
C ARG A 52 33.26 34.60 -20.20
N PRO A 53 33.36 33.27 -20.03
CA PRO A 53 32.18 32.42 -19.95
C PRO A 53 31.32 32.95 -18.80
N VAL A 54 30.09 33.35 -19.12
CA VAL A 54 29.08 33.71 -18.13
C VAL A 54 28.80 32.43 -17.34
N LEU A 55 29.36 32.34 -16.14
CA LEU A 55 29.05 31.24 -15.23
C LEU A 55 27.54 31.30 -14.93
N PRO A 56 26.79 30.20 -15.08
CA PRO A 56 25.38 30.18 -14.75
C PRO A 56 25.21 30.62 -13.28
N ALA A 57 24.19 31.46 -13.04
CA ALA A 57 23.88 31.95 -11.70
C ALA A 57 23.75 30.76 -10.71
N PRO A 58 24.18 30.91 -9.44
CA PRO A 58 24.03 29.87 -8.44
C PRO A 58 22.57 29.41 -8.38
N VAL A 59 22.32 28.12 -8.64
CA VAL A 59 20.98 27.54 -8.50
C VAL A 59 20.60 27.66 -7.03
N GLY A 60 19.60 28.50 -6.73
CA GLY A 60 19.08 28.67 -5.37
C GLY A 60 18.57 27.35 -4.79
N PRO A 61 18.42 27.26 -3.45
CA PRO A 61 17.91 26.06 -2.81
C PRO A 61 16.53 25.70 -3.37
N PRO A 62 16.22 24.40 -3.54
CA PRO A 62 14.93 23.98 -4.05
C PRO A 62 13.79 24.50 -3.17
N PRO A 63 12.64 24.87 -3.75
CA PRO A 63 11.52 25.41 -2.99
C PRO A 63 10.96 24.37 -2.00
N LEU A 64 10.35 24.83 -0.91
CA LEU A 64 9.69 23.96 0.06
C LEU A 64 8.50 23.23 -0.57
N ALA A 65 8.42 21.92 -0.36
CA ALA A 65 7.35 21.10 -0.90
C ALA A 65 5.99 21.50 -0.32
N GLY A 66 5.00 21.68 -1.21
CA GLY A 66 3.60 21.88 -0.83
C GLY A 66 3.00 20.65 -0.14
N TRP A 67 1.92 20.86 0.60
CA TRP A 67 1.30 19.84 1.44
C TRP A 67 0.86 18.59 0.66
N TRP A 68 0.16 18.77 -0.46
CA TRP A 68 -0.35 17.64 -1.27
C TRP A 68 0.75 16.73 -1.84
N ARG A 69 1.94 17.26 -2.15
CA ARG A 69 3.05 16.41 -2.60
C ARG A 69 3.58 15.51 -1.48
N ARG A 70 3.53 16.00 -0.24
CA ARG A 70 3.93 15.21 0.94
C ARG A 70 2.92 14.10 1.18
N VAL A 71 1.63 14.44 1.13
CA VAL A 71 0.52 13.48 1.22
C VAL A 71 0.64 12.42 0.14
N ALA A 72 0.76 12.80 -1.14
CA ALA A 72 0.93 11.85 -2.23
C ALA A 72 2.13 10.91 -2.02
N GLY A 73 3.26 11.45 -1.56
CA GLY A 73 4.43 10.63 -1.23
C GLY A 73 4.20 9.67 -0.08
N ALA A 74 3.49 10.10 0.97
CA ALA A 74 3.13 9.25 2.11
C ALA A 74 2.20 8.11 1.69
N LEU A 75 1.13 8.41 0.96
CA LEU A 75 0.16 7.42 0.51
C LEU A 75 0.77 6.34 -0.39
N LEU A 76 1.73 6.71 -1.26
CA LEU A 76 2.44 5.74 -2.09
C LEU A 76 3.38 4.85 -1.27
N ASP A 77 4.05 5.40 -0.25
CA ASP A 77 4.89 4.61 0.66
C ASP A 77 4.04 3.65 1.52
N ASP A 78 2.87 4.11 1.98
CA ASP A 78 1.96 3.29 2.79
C ASP A 78 1.25 2.22 1.94
N ALA A 79 0.90 2.51 0.68
CA ALA A 79 0.42 1.50 -0.25
C ALA A 79 1.46 0.39 -0.51
N LEU A 80 2.74 0.76 -0.61
CA LEU A 80 3.84 -0.18 -0.73
C LEU A 80 3.98 -1.09 0.50
N LEU A 81 3.96 -0.52 1.70
CA LEU A 81 4.00 -1.29 2.94
C LEU A 81 2.76 -2.19 3.08
N GLY A 82 1.57 -1.67 2.75
CA GLY A 82 0.32 -2.41 2.75
C GLY A 82 0.32 -3.61 1.80
N ALA A 83 0.80 -3.43 0.58
CA ALA A 83 0.95 -4.53 -0.38
C ALA A 83 1.89 -5.62 0.13
N VAL A 84 3.05 -5.24 0.68
CA VAL A 84 4.03 -6.21 1.21
C VAL A 84 3.48 -6.93 2.43
N THR A 85 2.82 -6.22 3.35
CA THR A 85 2.18 -6.85 4.51
C THR A 85 1.12 -7.84 4.09
N TRP A 86 0.23 -7.49 3.18
CA TRP A 86 -0.79 -8.42 2.71
C TRP A 86 -0.20 -9.66 2.01
N LEU A 87 0.82 -9.46 1.17
CA LEU A 87 1.52 -10.55 0.48
C LEU A 87 2.37 -11.43 1.41
N ALA A 88 2.91 -10.91 2.51
CA ALA A 88 3.78 -11.67 3.40
C ALA A 88 3.04 -12.25 4.61
N ALA A 89 2.13 -11.48 5.20
CA ALA A 89 1.46 -11.77 6.45
C ALA A 89 0.01 -12.26 6.27
N GLY A 90 -0.62 -11.95 5.12
CA GLY A 90 -2.00 -12.36 4.81
C GLY A 90 -3.03 -11.25 5.04
N PRO A 91 -4.31 -11.55 4.76
CA PRO A 91 -5.43 -10.66 5.07
C PRO A 91 -5.58 -10.44 6.58
N GLY A 92 -6.17 -9.31 6.99
CA GLY A 92 -6.40 -8.94 8.40
C GLY A 92 -5.18 -8.35 9.14
N VAL A 93 -3.97 -8.42 8.56
CA VAL A 93 -2.77 -7.87 9.22
C VAL A 93 -2.61 -6.39 8.92
N GLU A 94 -2.56 -5.58 9.98
CA GLU A 94 -2.27 -4.16 9.87
C GLU A 94 -0.86 -3.90 9.32
N ALA A 95 -0.77 -3.01 8.34
CA ALA A 95 0.50 -2.64 7.73
C ALA A 95 1.25 -1.63 8.61
N LEU A 96 2.58 -1.78 8.64
CA LEU A 96 3.46 -0.76 9.18
C LEU A 96 3.36 0.51 8.33
N SER A 97 3.58 1.68 8.94
CA SER A 97 3.55 2.97 8.24
C SER A 97 4.72 3.86 8.67
N LEU A 98 5.19 4.70 7.73
CA LEU A 98 6.12 5.79 8.02
C LEU A 98 5.42 7.05 8.56
N HIS A 99 4.09 7.08 8.50
CA HIS A 99 3.22 8.19 8.90
C HIS A 99 2.06 7.63 9.75
N PRO A 100 2.34 7.16 10.98
CA PRO A 100 1.34 6.50 11.81
C PRO A 100 0.11 7.39 12.04
N GLY A 101 -1.09 6.80 11.98
CA GLY A 101 -2.36 7.52 12.07
C GLY A 101 -2.79 8.26 10.80
N PHE A 102 -1.95 8.26 9.75
CA PHE A 102 -2.27 8.78 8.43
C PHE A 102 -2.23 7.63 7.41
N SER A 103 -3.32 6.88 7.29
CA SER A 103 -3.47 5.78 6.32
C SER A 103 -4.79 5.88 5.58
N LEU A 104 -4.78 5.56 4.28
CA LEU A 104 -5.99 5.35 3.48
C LEU A 104 -6.30 3.86 3.30
N ALA A 105 -5.46 2.97 3.80
CA ALA A 105 -5.78 1.54 3.79
C ALA A 105 -6.98 1.31 4.73
N PRO A 106 -8.00 0.54 4.29
CA PRO A 106 -9.11 0.19 5.17
C PRO A 106 -8.55 -0.45 6.45
N ALA A 107 -9.06 0.00 7.60
CA ALA A 107 -8.73 -0.54 8.91
C ALA A 107 -9.45 -1.88 9.10
N ASP A 108 -9.11 -2.86 8.27
CA ASP A 108 -9.58 -4.23 8.44
C ASP A 108 -8.64 -4.92 9.43
N ALA A 109 -8.71 -4.48 10.69
CA ALA A 109 -7.98 -5.08 11.79
C ALA A 109 -8.72 -6.34 12.23
N VAL A 110 -8.44 -7.46 11.57
CA VAL A 110 -8.75 -8.79 12.08
C VAL A 110 -7.44 -9.43 12.47
N THR A 111 -7.20 -9.61 13.77
CA THR A 111 -6.02 -10.26 14.37
C THR A 111 -5.93 -11.76 14.02
N GLY A 112 -5.81 -12.08 12.73
CA GLY A 112 -5.82 -13.45 12.20
C GLY A 112 -4.65 -13.77 11.26
N GLY A 113 -3.66 -12.87 11.14
CA GLY A 113 -2.50 -13.09 10.28
C GLY A 113 -1.68 -14.31 10.65
N THR A 114 -1.50 -15.24 9.71
CA THR A 114 -0.67 -16.45 9.88
C THR A 114 0.70 -16.34 9.22
N GLY A 115 0.98 -15.25 8.50
CA GLY A 115 2.22 -15.07 7.73
C GLY A 115 3.33 -14.31 8.46
N SER A 116 4.43 -14.07 7.74
CA SER A 116 5.68 -13.56 8.32
C SER A 116 5.74 -12.03 8.38
N VAL A 117 6.09 -11.48 9.54
CA VAL A 117 6.35 -10.05 9.74
C VAL A 117 7.75 -9.60 9.26
N VAL A 118 8.62 -10.54 8.89
CA VAL A 118 10.01 -10.25 8.51
C VAL A 118 10.08 -9.39 7.24
N TRP A 119 9.22 -9.67 6.25
CA TRP A 119 9.22 -8.92 4.98
C TRP A 119 8.75 -7.47 5.15
N PRO A 120 7.62 -7.17 5.83
CA PRO A 120 7.23 -5.79 6.14
C PRO A 120 8.31 -5.02 6.91
N LEU A 121 8.93 -5.64 7.91
CA LEU A 121 10.02 -5.03 8.68
C LEU A 121 11.25 -4.74 7.82
N GLY A 122 11.61 -5.67 6.94
CA GLY A 122 12.71 -5.50 5.98
C GLY A 122 12.45 -4.34 5.02
N VAL A 123 11.25 -4.25 4.46
CA VAL A 123 10.87 -3.14 3.55
C VAL A 123 10.85 -1.81 4.31
N LEU A 124 10.29 -1.77 5.52
CA LEU A 124 10.33 -0.57 6.37
C LEU A 124 11.78 -0.11 6.62
N ALA A 125 12.68 -1.04 6.96
CA ALA A 125 14.09 -0.74 7.15
C ALA A 125 14.73 -0.17 5.88
N VAL A 126 14.44 -0.75 4.70
CA VAL A 126 14.91 -0.24 3.40
C VAL A 126 14.40 1.18 3.15
N LEU A 127 13.12 1.45 3.41
CA LEU A 127 12.54 2.79 3.24
C LEU A 127 13.19 3.82 4.17
N VAL A 128 13.45 3.45 5.42
CA VAL A 128 14.17 4.31 6.38
C VAL A 128 15.61 4.57 5.93
N LEU A 129 16.31 3.56 5.40
CA LEU A 129 17.67 3.72 4.86
C LEU A 129 17.67 4.64 3.62
N LEU A 130 16.70 4.48 2.72
CA LEU A 130 16.54 5.37 1.55
C LEU A 130 16.28 6.80 2.00
N LEU A 131 15.40 7.01 2.96
CA LEU A 131 15.14 8.33 3.54
C LEU A 131 16.40 8.94 4.17
N ALA A 132 17.15 8.14 4.93
CA ALA A 132 18.37 8.55 5.62
C ALA A 132 19.46 9.04 4.68
N TYR A 133 19.72 8.31 3.60
CA TYR A 133 20.88 8.55 2.75
C TYR A 133 20.56 9.27 1.43
N THR A 134 19.31 9.22 0.98
CA THR A 134 18.89 9.86 -0.28
C THR A 134 17.83 10.94 -0.09
N GLY A 135 17.22 11.03 1.10
CA GLY A 135 16.14 11.97 1.38
C GLY A 135 14.79 11.57 0.76
N ALA A 136 14.72 10.52 -0.05
CA ALA A 136 13.49 10.13 -0.74
C ALA A 136 13.30 8.60 -0.75
N THR A 137 12.16 8.17 -0.23
CA THR A 137 11.56 6.85 -0.49
C THR A 137 10.97 6.79 -1.91
N PRO A 138 10.57 5.61 -2.42
CA PRO A 138 9.95 5.50 -3.74
C PRO A 138 8.74 6.44 -3.91
N GLY A 139 7.81 6.50 -2.96
CA GLY A 139 6.64 7.37 -3.02
C GLY A 139 7.02 8.85 -3.02
N LYS A 140 7.94 9.25 -2.15
CA LYS A 140 8.47 10.63 -2.13
C LYS A 140 9.18 11.00 -3.43
N ARG A 141 9.91 10.06 -4.05
CA ARG A 141 10.59 10.29 -5.32
C ARG A 141 9.60 10.49 -6.48
N VAL A 142 8.52 9.69 -6.52
CA VAL A 142 7.42 9.87 -7.48
C VAL A 142 6.77 11.25 -7.30
N ALA A 143 6.44 11.61 -6.06
CA ALA A 143 5.88 12.92 -5.70
C ALA A 143 6.84 14.11 -5.92
N GLY A 144 8.12 13.83 -6.17
CA GLY A 144 9.15 14.83 -6.43
C GLY A 144 9.54 15.63 -5.19
N VAL A 145 9.60 14.95 -4.04
CA VAL A 145 9.97 15.55 -2.76
C VAL A 145 11.10 14.80 -2.08
N ALA A 146 11.89 15.52 -1.29
CA ALA A 146 12.95 14.95 -0.48
C ALA A 146 12.99 15.60 0.91
N VAL A 147 13.23 14.79 1.93
CA VAL A 147 13.44 15.22 3.31
C VAL A 147 14.93 15.47 3.53
N VAL A 148 15.26 16.69 3.92
CA VAL A 148 16.63 17.14 4.13
C VAL A 148 16.75 17.87 5.46
N ARG A 149 17.97 18.00 5.97
CA ARG A 149 18.24 18.86 7.12
C ARG A 149 18.04 20.33 6.73
N ALA A 150 17.42 21.10 7.62
CA ALA A 150 17.09 22.51 7.37
C ALA A 150 18.34 23.40 7.24
N ASP A 151 19.44 23.02 7.86
CA ASP A 151 20.68 23.80 7.91
C ASP A 151 21.63 23.54 6.73
N THR A 152 21.66 22.31 6.22
CA THR A 152 22.68 21.82 5.29
C THR A 152 22.11 21.36 3.96
N GLY A 153 20.80 21.11 3.86
CA GLY A 153 20.16 20.64 2.62
C GLY A 153 20.53 19.21 2.21
N VAL A 154 21.30 18.48 3.03
CA VAL A 154 21.61 17.07 2.83
C VAL A 154 20.54 16.16 3.47
N PRO A 155 20.38 14.91 3.02
CA PRO A 155 19.51 13.92 3.64
C PRO A 155 19.70 13.82 5.15
N ALA A 156 18.61 13.53 5.87
CA ALA A 156 18.53 13.67 7.33
C ALA A 156 19.50 12.76 8.11
N GLY A 157 19.99 11.68 7.49
CA GLY A 157 20.78 10.65 8.15
C GLY A 157 19.93 9.65 8.92
N LEU A 158 20.56 8.56 9.38
CA LEU A 158 19.86 7.40 9.93
C LEU A 158 19.07 7.73 11.20
N GLY A 159 19.71 8.34 12.21
CA GLY A 159 19.07 8.61 13.50
C GLY A 159 17.81 9.47 13.38
N ARG A 160 17.85 10.55 12.59
CA ARG A 160 16.67 11.39 12.33
C ARG A 160 15.59 10.63 11.56
N SER A 161 15.97 9.79 10.59
CA SER A 161 15.01 9.05 9.78
C SER A 161 14.31 7.95 10.57
N VAL A 162 14.99 7.31 11.54
CA VAL A 162 14.40 6.34 12.47
C VAL A 162 13.50 7.02 13.50
N ALA A 163 13.92 8.16 14.05
CA ALA A 163 13.12 8.89 15.05
C ALA A 163 11.86 9.55 14.45
N ARG A 164 11.85 9.82 13.13
CA ARG A 164 10.79 10.58 12.47
C ARG A 164 9.41 9.92 12.53
N PRO A 165 9.23 8.61 12.23
CA PRO A 165 7.95 7.94 12.42
C PRO A 165 7.45 8.00 13.88
N VAL A 166 8.35 7.85 14.87
CA VAL A 166 7.98 7.92 16.30
C VAL A 166 7.49 9.32 16.66
N LEU A 167 8.19 10.37 16.22
CA LEU A 167 7.79 11.75 16.48
C LEU A 167 6.53 12.15 15.70
N HIS A 168 6.24 11.50 14.58
CA HIS A 168 4.98 11.68 13.86
C HIS A 168 3.76 11.20 14.66
N LEU A 169 3.93 10.40 15.73
CA LEU A 169 2.83 10.13 16.67
C LEU A 169 2.30 11.42 17.32
N LEU A 170 3.17 12.42 17.52
CA LEU A 170 2.75 13.75 17.99
C LEU A 170 1.92 14.48 16.93
N ASP A 171 2.23 14.25 15.65
CA ASP A 171 1.44 14.81 14.54
C ASP A 171 0.07 14.14 14.42
N ALA A 172 -0.03 12.87 14.84
CA ALA A 172 -1.25 12.06 14.80
C ALA A 172 -2.24 12.38 15.93
N LEU A 173 -1.79 12.85 17.10
CA LEU A 173 -2.60 13.02 18.33
C LEU A 173 -3.90 13.81 18.13
N LEU A 174 -3.98 14.69 17.13
CA LEU A 174 -5.22 15.36 16.70
C LEU A 174 -5.26 15.58 15.17
N LEU A 175 -4.42 14.87 14.40
CA LEU A 175 -4.13 15.09 12.97
C LEU A 175 -3.67 16.52 12.58
N ILE A 176 -3.68 17.47 13.51
CA ILE A 176 -3.35 18.87 13.26
C ILE A 176 -1.87 19.05 12.91
N GLY A 177 -1.00 18.18 13.42
CA GLY A 177 0.42 18.21 13.08
C GLY A 177 0.69 17.84 11.62
N TYR A 178 -0.14 16.95 11.04
CA TYR A 178 -0.10 16.65 9.61
C TYR A 178 -0.62 17.81 8.75
N LEU A 179 -1.56 18.61 9.25
CA LEU A 179 -2.08 19.80 8.57
C LEU A 179 -1.16 21.03 8.71
N ARG A 180 -0.34 21.08 9.76
CA ARG A 180 0.59 22.19 10.08
C ARG A 180 1.41 22.74 8.91
N PRO A 181 1.90 21.94 7.95
CA PRO A 181 2.61 22.47 6.80
C PRO A 181 1.81 23.42 5.90
N LEU A 182 0.48 23.47 6.03
CA LEU A 182 -0.39 24.40 5.28
C LEU A 182 -0.19 25.86 5.73
N TRP A 183 0.04 26.12 7.01
CA TRP A 183 0.18 27.48 7.56
C TRP A 183 1.55 27.78 8.19
N HIS A 184 2.36 26.76 8.48
CA HIS A 184 3.68 27.00 9.06
C HIS A 184 4.64 27.63 8.04
N ALA A 185 5.36 28.69 8.45
CA ALA A 185 6.26 29.45 7.56
C ALA A 185 7.30 28.59 6.82
N ARG A 186 7.85 27.57 7.50
CA ARG A 186 8.79 26.60 6.91
C ARG A 186 8.14 25.31 6.38
N ARG A 187 6.80 25.24 6.35
CA ARG A 187 6.01 24.06 5.96
C ARG A 187 6.45 22.78 6.69
N GLN A 188 6.54 22.80 8.02
CA GLN A 188 7.04 21.69 8.85
C GLN A 188 5.91 21.06 9.67
N THR A 189 5.92 19.74 9.83
CA THR A 189 5.16 19.07 10.90
C THR A 189 5.86 19.26 12.25
N PHE A 190 5.25 18.84 13.37
CA PHE A 190 5.92 18.88 14.67
C PHE A 190 7.17 17.99 14.67
N ALA A 191 7.08 16.78 14.09
CA ALA A 191 8.23 15.90 13.93
C ALA A 191 9.37 16.56 13.13
N ASP A 192 9.04 17.21 12.01
CA ASP A 192 10.04 17.90 11.18
C ASP A 192 10.72 19.04 11.95
N SER A 193 9.98 19.80 12.76
CA SER A 193 10.52 20.87 13.59
C SER A 193 11.46 20.35 14.68
N LEU A 194 11.09 19.28 15.38
CA LEU A 194 11.91 18.67 16.43
C LEU A 194 13.21 18.07 15.88
N LEU A 195 13.16 17.50 14.68
CA LEU A 195 14.33 16.88 14.04
C LEU A 195 15.22 17.87 13.27
N GLY A 196 14.78 19.12 13.13
CA GLY A 196 15.48 20.12 12.33
C GLY A 196 15.49 19.75 10.83
N THR A 197 14.40 19.18 10.33
CA THR A 197 14.27 18.76 8.93
C THR A 197 13.23 19.59 8.19
N VAL A 198 13.36 19.67 6.87
CA VAL A 198 12.41 20.29 5.96
C VAL A 198 12.24 19.39 4.75
N VAL A 199 11.08 19.50 4.08
CA VAL A 199 10.83 18.79 2.83
C VAL A 199 10.84 19.77 1.68
N VAL A 200 11.68 19.47 0.69
CA VAL A 200 11.92 20.30 -0.49
C VAL A 200 11.40 19.60 -1.74
N GLN A 201 11.00 20.38 -2.74
CA GLN A 201 10.49 19.87 -4.01
C GLN A 201 11.68 19.60 -4.95
N THR A 202 12.28 18.42 -4.82
CA THR A 202 13.35 17.93 -5.68
C THR A 202 13.34 16.39 -5.75
N ARG A 203 13.85 15.84 -6.85
CA ARG A 203 14.15 14.40 -7.02
C ARG A 203 15.63 14.06 -6.82
N GLY A 204 16.46 15.09 -6.60
CA GLY A 204 17.90 14.96 -6.41
C GLY A 204 18.35 15.98 -5.37
N PRO A 205 18.13 15.73 -4.07
CA PRO A 205 18.73 16.55 -3.03
C PRO A 205 20.26 16.41 -3.06
N LEU A 206 20.95 17.28 -2.31
CA LEU A 206 22.39 17.15 -2.10
C LEU A 206 22.72 15.75 -1.59
N ARG A 207 23.83 15.16 -2.05
CA ARG A 207 24.17 13.79 -1.66
C ARG A 207 24.65 13.74 -0.22
N HIS A 208 24.20 12.73 0.53
CA HIS A 208 24.72 12.49 1.87
C HIS A 208 26.23 12.15 1.80
N PRO A 209 27.10 12.66 2.69
CA PRO A 209 28.55 12.46 2.63
C PRO A 209 28.98 10.99 2.49
N ALA A 210 28.26 10.08 3.16
CA ALA A 210 28.50 8.63 3.06
C ALA A 210 28.35 8.07 1.64
N LEU A 211 27.50 8.67 0.80
CA LEU A 211 27.25 8.22 -0.57
C LEU A 211 28.08 8.97 -1.62
N VAL A 212 28.75 10.06 -1.26
CA VAL A 212 29.60 10.83 -2.20
C VAL A 212 30.72 9.95 -2.77
N ARG A 213 31.20 8.95 -2.01
CA ARG A 213 32.25 8.01 -2.46
C ARG A 213 31.79 7.03 -3.53
N PHE A 214 30.48 6.77 -3.62
CA PHE A 214 29.90 5.80 -4.56
C PHE A 214 29.22 6.48 -5.77
N ALA A 215 29.28 7.81 -5.82
CA ALA A 215 28.71 8.62 -6.86
C ALA A 215 29.38 8.36 -8.22
N ARG A 216 28.67 7.68 -9.14
CA ARG A 216 29.00 7.75 -10.57
C ARG A 216 28.30 8.96 -11.21
N PRO A 217 28.99 9.73 -12.07
CA PRO A 217 28.38 10.81 -12.83
C PRO A 217 27.63 10.23 -14.04
N ASP A 218 26.50 9.56 -13.78
CA ASP A 218 25.67 9.00 -14.85
C ASP A 218 24.44 9.90 -15.10
N PRO A 219 24.28 10.49 -16.31
CA PRO A 219 23.20 11.44 -16.60
C PRO A 219 21.81 10.77 -16.63
N VAL A 220 21.76 9.45 -16.86
CA VAL A 220 20.50 8.69 -17.00
C VAL A 220 20.02 8.08 -15.67
N GLY A 221 20.92 7.97 -14.67
CA GLY A 221 20.63 7.35 -13.38
C GLY A 221 19.39 7.90 -12.66
N PRO A 222 19.21 9.24 -12.55
CA PRO A 222 18.05 9.80 -11.87
C PRO A 222 16.71 9.45 -12.53
N VAL A 223 16.67 9.35 -13.85
CA VAL A 223 15.47 8.98 -14.63
C VAL A 223 15.14 7.52 -14.39
N VAL A 224 16.11 6.61 -14.53
CA VAL A 224 15.92 5.17 -14.31
C VAL A 224 15.38 4.89 -12.91
N VAL A 225 15.96 5.51 -11.88
CA VAL A 225 15.49 5.28 -10.50
C VAL A 225 14.08 5.86 -10.27
N THR A 226 13.71 6.93 -10.97
CA THR A 226 12.35 7.50 -10.86
C THR A 226 11.32 6.61 -11.58
N VAL A 227 11.67 6.06 -12.74
CA VAL A 227 10.84 5.08 -13.46
C VAL A 227 10.67 3.82 -12.60
N ALA A 228 11.76 3.29 -12.06
CA ALA A 228 11.71 2.13 -11.17
C ALA A 228 10.84 2.40 -9.92
N ALA A 229 11.01 3.56 -9.27
CA ALA A 229 10.17 3.96 -8.14
C ALA A 229 8.68 4.05 -8.53
N SER A 230 8.38 4.56 -9.72
CA SER A 230 6.99 4.67 -10.22
C SER A 230 6.37 3.29 -10.45
N VAL A 231 7.11 2.37 -11.07
CA VAL A 231 6.66 0.98 -11.28
C VAL A 231 6.42 0.29 -9.93
N VAL A 232 7.36 0.42 -9.00
CA VAL A 232 7.23 -0.14 -7.64
C VAL A 232 5.99 0.42 -6.94
N CYS A 233 5.78 1.74 -6.95
CA CYS A 233 4.60 2.36 -6.37
C CYS A 233 3.30 1.91 -7.05
N ALA A 234 3.29 1.74 -8.38
CA ALA A 234 2.12 1.25 -9.10
C ALA A 234 1.73 -0.17 -8.67
N PHE A 235 2.72 -1.07 -8.47
CA PHE A 235 2.47 -2.37 -7.86
C PHE A 235 1.98 -2.24 -6.42
N GLY A 236 2.59 -1.37 -5.61
CA GLY A 236 2.13 -1.10 -4.25
C GLY A 236 0.65 -0.73 -4.20
N VAL A 237 0.20 0.20 -5.04
CA VAL A 237 -1.21 0.60 -5.14
C VAL A 237 -2.11 -0.55 -5.65
N ALA A 238 -1.69 -1.26 -6.69
CA ALA A 238 -2.47 -2.37 -7.24
C ALA A 238 -2.71 -3.51 -6.24
N PHE A 239 -1.75 -3.71 -5.31
CA PHE A 239 -1.82 -4.72 -4.26
C PHE A 239 -2.27 -4.19 -2.90
N SER A 240 -2.48 -2.88 -2.72
CA SER A 240 -3.06 -2.33 -1.49
C SER A 240 -4.58 -2.32 -1.52
N LEU A 241 -5.18 -2.24 -2.71
CA LEU A 241 -6.63 -2.25 -2.90
C LEU A 241 -7.12 -3.70 -3.06
N GLY A 242 -8.06 -4.09 -2.19
CA GLY A 242 -8.64 -5.42 -2.18
C GLY A 242 -10.14 -5.42 -2.48
N THR A 243 -10.59 -6.53 -3.05
CA THR A 243 -12.01 -6.87 -3.13
C THR A 243 -12.22 -8.19 -2.38
N ALA A 244 -13.16 -8.20 -1.45
CA ALA A 244 -13.63 -9.42 -0.82
C ALA A 244 -14.51 -10.21 -1.79
N GLY A 245 -14.38 -11.53 -1.77
CA GLY A 245 -15.26 -12.45 -2.49
C GLY A 245 -15.57 -13.65 -1.60
N GLY A 246 -16.85 -13.94 -1.44
CA GLY A 246 -17.34 -15.11 -0.72
C GLY A 246 -17.86 -16.18 -1.68
N GLY A 247 -17.76 -17.43 -1.25
CA GLY A 247 -18.43 -18.56 -1.85
C GLY A 247 -18.80 -19.56 -0.76
N GLN A 248 -19.78 -20.40 -1.04
CA GLN A 248 -20.21 -21.45 -0.12
C GLN A 248 -20.06 -22.80 -0.80
N VAL A 249 -19.65 -23.81 -0.04
CA VAL A 249 -19.56 -25.19 -0.49
C VAL A 249 -20.32 -26.05 0.52
N LEU A 250 -21.32 -26.77 0.04
CA LEU A 250 -22.01 -27.80 0.81
C LEU A 250 -20.99 -28.87 1.24
N THR A 251 -20.92 -29.14 2.54
CA THR A 251 -20.00 -30.13 3.10
C THR A 251 -20.76 -31.23 3.83
N GLY A 252 -20.36 -32.49 3.63
CA GLY A 252 -21.08 -33.65 4.18
C GLY A 252 -22.35 -34.03 3.39
N ASP A 253 -23.05 -35.05 3.86
CA ASP A 253 -24.29 -35.53 3.23
C ASP A 253 -25.54 -34.85 3.84
N PRO A 254 -26.59 -34.57 3.05
CA PRO A 254 -27.87 -34.07 3.57
C PRO A 254 -28.47 -35.06 4.58
N ARG A 255 -28.84 -34.56 5.77
CA ARG A 255 -29.52 -35.36 6.81
C ARG A 255 -30.99 -35.00 6.86
N PRO A 256 -31.90 -35.98 6.96
CA PRO A 256 -33.31 -35.68 7.13
C PRO A 256 -33.54 -34.97 8.47
N CYS A 257 -34.36 -33.93 8.44
CA CYS A 257 -34.86 -33.26 9.64
C CYS A 257 -36.28 -33.75 9.93
N GLU A 258 -36.58 -33.94 11.22
CA GLU A 258 -37.93 -34.31 11.62
C GLU A 258 -38.88 -33.13 11.37
N VAL A 259 -39.86 -33.36 10.50
CA VAL A 259 -40.83 -32.34 10.09
C VAL A 259 -42.10 -32.49 10.93
N GLN A 260 -42.48 -31.41 11.60
CA GLN A 260 -43.76 -31.26 12.27
C GLN A 260 -44.65 -30.38 11.39
N GLY A 261 -45.67 -30.96 10.77
CA GLY A 261 -46.49 -30.28 9.77
C GLY A 261 -47.99 -30.35 10.04
N ALA A 262 -48.71 -29.39 9.46
CA ALA A 262 -50.16 -29.43 9.38
C ALA A 262 -50.63 -30.60 8.47
N PRO A 263 -51.88 -31.08 8.60
CA PRO A 263 -52.39 -32.22 7.81
C PRO A 263 -52.26 -32.07 6.28
N GLY A 264 -52.15 -30.84 5.76
CA GLY A 264 -51.95 -30.55 4.33
C GLY A 264 -50.50 -30.65 3.84
N ALA A 265 -49.53 -30.92 4.72
CA ALA A 265 -48.11 -31.01 4.40
C ALA A 265 -47.66 -32.43 4.01
N ALA A 266 -48.56 -33.27 3.50
CA ALA A 266 -48.24 -34.65 3.12
C ALA A 266 -47.14 -34.67 2.04
N GLY A 267 -46.04 -35.40 2.32
CA GLY A 267 -44.88 -35.49 1.42
C GLY A 267 -43.89 -34.33 1.51
N VAL A 268 -44.15 -33.31 2.35
CA VAL A 268 -43.16 -32.27 2.64
C VAL A 268 -42.01 -32.89 3.45
N SER A 269 -40.78 -32.63 3.02
CA SER A 269 -39.59 -33.07 3.74
C SER A 269 -38.56 -31.96 3.83
N ALA A 270 -37.75 -31.98 4.88
CA ALA A 270 -36.64 -31.07 5.08
C ALA A 270 -35.34 -31.86 5.24
N THR A 271 -34.28 -31.38 4.61
CA THR A 271 -32.92 -31.85 4.84
C THR A 271 -32.05 -30.72 5.37
N VAL A 272 -31.08 -31.09 6.21
CA VAL A 272 -30.11 -30.17 6.81
C VAL A 272 -28.72 -30.65 6.45
N GLN A 273 -27.89 -29.74 5.95
CA GLN A 273 -26.53 -30.04 5.51
C GLN A 273 -25.57 -28.97 6.03
N PRO A 274 -24.37 -29.37 6.50
CA PRO A 274 -23.32 -28.40 6.79
C PRO A 274 -22.91 -27.63 5.51
N VAL A 275 -22.59 -26.36 5.67
CA VAL A 275 -22.04 -25.52 4.61
C VAL A 275 -20.78 -24.86 5.10
N THR A 276 -19.69 -25.06 4.39
CA THR A 276 -18.45 -24.34 4.66
C THR A 276 -18.42 -23.07 3.83
N TYR A 277 -18.39 -21.93 4.52
CA TYR A 277 -18.25 -20.63 3.88
C TYR A 277 -16.78 -20.36 3.65
N THR A 278 -16.42 -20.10 2.39
CA THR A 278 -15.07 -19.69 2.02
C THR A 278 -15.09 -18.21 1.69
N THR A 279 -14.43 -17.43 2.52
CA THR A 279 -14.16 -16.03 2.22
C THR A 279 -12.76 -15.92 1.64
N SER A 280 -12.60 -15.03 0.67
CA SER A 280 -11.30 -14.77 0.06
C SER A 280 -11.14 -13.30 -0.25
N GLU A 281 -9.93 -12.81 -0.06
CA GLU A 281 -9.55 -11.47 -0.48
C GLU A 281 -8.70 -11.56 -1.76
N ARG A 282 -9.05 -10.75 -2.75
CA ARG A 282 -8.25 -10.60 -3.97
C ARG A 282 -7.62 -9.21 -4.00
N ARG A 283 -6.30 -9.15 -4.15
CA ARG A 283 -5.53 -7.92 -4.45
C ARG A 283 -4.68 -8.15 -5.70
N GLY A 284 -4.83 -7.28 -6.70
CA GLY A 284 -4.27 -7.51 -8.02
C GLY A 284 -4.68 -8.86 -8.62
N TRP A 285 -3.69 -9.68 -9.00
CA TRP A 285 -3.90 -11.04 -9.52
C TRP A 285 -3.78 -12.15 -8.46
N VAL A 286 -3.52 -11.80 -7.20
CA VAL A 286 -3.39 -12.79 -6.11
C VAL A 286 -4.70 -12.87 -5.35
N ARG A 287 -5.14 -14.08 -5.04
CA ARG A 287 -6.29 -14.38 -4.17
C ARG A 287 -5.79 -15.16 -2.95
N ARG A 288 -6.22 -14.77 -1.76
CA ARG A 288 -5.95 -15.49 -0.51
C ARG A 288 -7.25 -15.83 0.21
N PRO A 289 -7.42 -17.05 0.72
CA PRO A 289 -8.53 -17.34 1.62
C PRO A 289 -8.34 -16.55 2.92
N THR A 290 -9.44 -16.05 3.47
CA THR A 290 -9.47 -15.40 4.80
C THR A 290 -9.70 -16.46 5.88
N PRO A 291 -9.14 -16.30 7.09
CA PRO A 291 -9.28 -17.27 8.18
C PRO A 291 -10.71 -17.44 8.69
N ASP A 292 -11.59 -16.46 8.45
CA ASP A 292 -12.96 -16.41 8.98
C ASP A 292 -13.95 -17.34 8.22
N ALA A 293 -13.43 -18.39 7.60
CA ALA A 293 -14.21 -19.45 6.97
C ALA A 293 -14.79 -20.37 8.05
N GLY A 294 -16.01 -20.10 8.49
CA GLY A 294 -16.73 -20.94 9.45
C GLY A 294 -17.67 -21.95 8.77
N THR A 295 -18.18 -22.88 9.57
CA THR A 295 -19.27 -23.77 9.19
C THR A 295 -20.61 -23.11 9.53
N GLY A 296 -21.53 -23.11 8.58
CA GLY A 296 -22.93 -22.83 8.82
C GLY A 296 -23.78 -24.03 8.40
N ILE A 297 -25.08 -23.82 8.27
CA ILE A 297 -26.00 -24.86 7.83
C ILE A 297 -26.92 -24.39 6.72
N GLU A 298 -27.27 -25.30 5.83
CA GLU A 298 -28.31 -25.12 4.84
C GLU A 298 -29.48 -26.04 5.18
N VAL A 299 -30.68 -25.46 5.16
CA VAL A 299 -31.95 -26.18 5.32
C VAL A 299 -32.65 -26.16 3.97
N THR A 300 -32.88 -27.34 3.39
CA THR A 300 -33.59 -27.51 2.13
C THR A 300 -34.94 -28.17 2.38
N TRP A 301 -36.01 -27.45 2.03
CA TRP A 301 -37.37 -27.96 1.98
C TRP A 301 -37.68 -28.50 0.59
N THR A 302 -38.38 -29.62 0.51
CA THR A 302 -38.90 -30.17 -0.74
C THR A 302 -40.34 -30.64 -0.56
N TRP A 303 -41.15 -30.45 -1.59
CA TRP A 303 -42.53 -30.91 -1.61
C TRP A 303 -42.92 -31.45 -2.99
N PRO A 304 -43.62 -32.60 -3.05
CA PRO A 304 -43.94 -33.27 -4.31
C PRO A 304 -45.14 -32.64 -5.03
N ASP A 305 -46.02 -31.97 -4.30
CA ASP A 305 -47.30 -31.45 -4.80
C ASP A 305 -47.61 -30.08 -4.18
N ARG A 306 -48.66 -29.41 -4.67
CA ARG A 306 -49.07 -28.10 -4.16
C ARG A 306 -49.33 -28.15 -2.64
N ILE A 307 -48.59 -27.33 -1.89
CA ILE A 307 -48.69 -27.19 -0.42
C ILE A 307 -49.58 -26.02 0.05
N GLY A 308 -50.16 -25.25 -0.87
CA GLY A 308 -51.09 -24.16 -0.58
C GLY A 308 -51.26 -23.18 -1.74
N VAL A 309 -51.81 -21.99 -1.49
CA VAL A 309 -51.97 -20.92 -2.48
C VAL A 309 -51.33 -19.65 -1.91
N GLY A 310 -50.40 -19.05 -2.66
CA GLY A 310 -49.70 -17.83 -2.27
C GLY A 310 -48.18 -17.98 -2.29
N ALA A 311 -47.48 -16.98 -1.77
CA ALA A 311 -46.03 -16.97 -1.68
C ALA A 311 -45.54 -18.01 -0.68
N VAL A 312 -44.56 -18.81 -1.10
CA VAL A 312 -43.82 -19.73 -0.22
C VAL A 312 -42.63 -18.97 0.35
N THR A 313 -42.51 -18.91 1.67
CA THR A 313 -41.38 -18.29 2.36
C THR A 313 -40.78 -19.26 3.37
N THR A 314 -39.49 -19.11 3.61
CA THR A 314 -38.80 -19.83 4.69
C THR A 314 -38.30 -18.84 5.72
N ASP A 315 -38.63 -19.11 6.98
CA ASP A 315 -38.12 -18.36 8.12
C ASP A 315 -37.19 -19.26 8.92
N VAL A 316 -36.06 -18.72 9.38
CA VAL A 316 -35.15 -19.46 10.26
C VAL A 316 -34.94 -18.72 11.57
N TRP A 317 -35.18 -19.43 12.65
CA TRP A 317 -35.08 -18.99 14.03
C TRP A 317 -33.91 -19.68 14.70
N VAL A 318 -33.13 -18.93 15.48
CA VAL A 318 -32.00 -19.44 16.22
C VAL A 318 -32.18 -19.11 17.70
N SER A 319 -32.11 -20.13 18.56
CA SER A 319 -32.03 -19.98 20.01
C SER A 319 -30.66 -20.46 20.51
N ARG A 320 -29.99 -19.61 21.29
CA ARG A 320 -28.70 -19.95 21.94
C ARG A 320 -28.87 -20.57 23.32
N SER A 321 -30.06 -20.41 23.93
CA SER A 321 -30.38 -20.94 25.25
C SER A 321 -31.89 -21.06 25.40
N GLY A 322 -32.35 -22.14 26.03
CA GLY A 322 -33.76 -22.33 26.33
C GLY A 322 -34.53 -23.04 25.22
N THR A 323 -35.60 -23.72 25.62
CA THR A 323 -36.38 -24.63 24.76
C THR A 323 -37.54 -23.95 24.04
N GLY A 324 -37.89 -22.73 24.46
CA GLY A 324 -39.01 -21.96 23.97
C GLY A 324 -38.64 -20.98 22.86
N ARG A 325 -39.59 -20.70 21.97
CA ARG A 325 -39.44 -19.76 20.85
C ARG A 325 -39.37 -18.29 21.28
N GLY A 326 -39.74 -17.97 22.53
CA GLY A 326 -39.70 -16.61 23.06
C GLY A 326 -38.29 -16.01 23.16
N ASP A 327 -37.26 -16.85 23.27
CA ASP A 327 -35.86 -16.44 23.38
C ASP A 327 -35.10 -16.56 22.05
N ALA A 328 -35.80 -16.94 20.96
CA ALA A 328 -35.22 -17.15 19.65
C ALA A 328 -35.25 -15.87 18.79
N SER A 329 -34.18 -15.63 18.05
CA SER A 329 -34.10 -14.55 17.06
C SER A 329 -34.43 -15.07 15.66
N LEU A 330 -35.25 -14.34 14.90
CA LEU A 330 -35.42 -14.56 13.46
C LEU A 330 -34.16 -14.07 12.74
N VAL A 331 -33.54 -14.94 11.96
CA VAL A 331 -32.20 -14.73 11.38
C VAL A 331 -32.24 -14.65 9.86
N SER A 332 -33.12 -15.41 9.21
CA SER A 332 -33.36 -15.30 7.77
C SER A 332 -34.85 -15.43 7.47
N GLY A 333 -35.31 -14.65 6.49
CA GLY A 333 -36.68 -14.66 5.98
C GLY A 333 -36.64 -14.29 4.50
N GLY A 334 -37.09 -15.20 3.63
CA GLY A 334 -37.02 -15.00 2.18
C GLY A 334 -38.16 -15.67 1.43
N ALA A 335 -38.68 -15.01 0.39
CA ALA A 335 -39.64 -15.59 -0.53
C ALA A 335 -38.92 -16.45 -1.58
N VAL A 336 -39.37 -17.70 -1.74
CA VAL A 336 -38.61 -18.72 -2.48
C VAL A 336 -39.32 -19.17 -3.76
N ALA A 337 -40.66 -19.12 -3.80
CA ALA A 337 -41.47 -19.43 -5.00
C ALA A 337 -42.94 -19.01 -4.82
N GLU A 338 -43.72 -19.04 -5.92
CA GLU A 338 -45.19 -19.13 -5.82
C GLU A 338 -45.62 -20.60 -5.69
N ALA A 339 -46.59 -20.89 -4.82
CA ALA A 339 -47.10 -22.23 -4.55
C ALA A 339 -47.96 -22.76 -5.73
N GLY A 340 -47.33 -23.12 -6.86
CA GLY A 340 -48.01 -23.61 -8.07
C GLY A 340 -48.14 -25.13 -8.16
N GLY A 341 -47.18 -25.87 -7.59
CA GLY A 341 -47.01 -27.32 -7.71
C GLY A 341 -45.80 -27.82 -6.91
N ALA A 342 -45.14 -28.90 -7.36
CA ALA A 342 -43.89 -29.40 -6.79
C ALA A 342 -42.82 -28.31 -6.73
N GLY A 343 -41.97 -28.35 -5.70
CA GLY A 343 -40.93 -27.34 -5.54
C GLY A 343 -39.95 -27.62 -4.41
N SER A 344 -38.98 -26.72 -4.29
CA SER A 344 -38.02 -26.71 -3.21
C SER A 344 -37.74 -25.29 -2.73
N ALA A 345 -37.34 -25.17 -1.48
CA ALA A 345 -36.91 -23.91 -0.89
C ALA A 345 -35.65 -24.11 -0.05
N VAL A 346 -34.69 -23.20 -0.18
CA VAL A 346 -33.37 -23.32 0.46
C VAL A 346 -33.10 -22.11 1.32
N SER A 347 -32.68 -22.35 2.56
CA SER A 347 -32.22 -21.32 3.50
C SER A 347 -30.82 -21.67 3.99
N ALA A 348 -29.83 -20.83 3.66
CA ALA A 348 -28.48 -20.96 4.18
C ALA A 348 -28.24 -19.98 5.34
N LEU A 349 -27.64 -20.46 6.42
CA LEU A 349 -27.24 -19.68 7.59
C LEU A 349 -25.73 -19.56 7.64
N GLU A 350 -25.24 -18.34 7.79
CA GLU A 350 -23.81 -18.05 7.89
C GLU A 350 -23.23 -18.45 9.26
N PRO A 351 -21.91 -18.70 9.36
CA PRO A 351 -21.31 -19.20 10.59
C PRO A 351 -21.52 -18.30 11.81
N GLY A 352 -21.50 -16.97 11.64
CA GLY A 352 -21.75 -16.03 12.74
C GLY A 352 -23.18 -16.08 13.30
N LEU A 353 -24.11 -16.70 12.57
CA LEU A 353 -25.49 -16.88 12.99
C LEU A 353 -25.70 -18.20 13.74
N VAL A 354 -24.81 -19.17 13.54
CA VAL A 354 -24.93 -20.56 14.04
C VAL A 354 -23.88 -20.88 15.11
N GLY A 355 -22.69 -20.27 15.05
CA GLY A 355 -21.48 -20.64 15.79
C GLY A 355 -21.55 -20.56 17.32
N ASP A 356 -22.63 -20.00 17.88
CA ASP A 356 -22.87 -19.90 19.32
C ASP A 356 -24.01 -20.81 19.81
N VAL A 357 -24.58 -21.67 18.97
CA VAL A 357 -25.65 -22.60 19.37
C VAL A 357 -25.02 -23.76 20.15
N GLY A 358 -24.98 -23.61 21.48
CA GLY A 358 -24.52 -24.63 22.41
C GLY A 358 -25.45 -25.84 22.51
N ALA A 359 -25.13 -26.78 23.41
CA ALA A 359 -25.89 -28.03 23.59
C ALA A 359 -27.37 -27.80 23.96
N ASP A 360 -27.70 -26.68 24.59
CA ASP A 360 -29.06 -26.32 25.01
C ASP A 360 -29.79 -25.41 23.99
N GLY A 361 -29.13 -25.07 22.89
CA GLY A 361 -29.67 -24.25 21.81
C GLY A 361 -30.29 -25.08 20.68
N TRP A 362 -30.92 -24.40 19.72
CA TRP A 362 -31.52 -25.04 18.55
C TRP A 362 -31.67 -24.07 17.38
N VAL A 363 -31.77 -24.63 16.17
CA VAL A 363 -32.17 -23.91 14.95
C VAL A 363 -33.49 -24.48 14.46
N GLU A 364 -34.45 -23.61 14.16
CA GLU A 364 -35.76 -23.99 13.64
C GLU A 364 -36.00 -23.30 12.31
N SER A 365 -36.34 -24.07 11.29
CA SER A 365 -36.81 -23.54 10.02
C SER A 365 -38.31 -23.78 9.92
N ASP A 366 -39.05 -22.72 9.57
CA ASP A 366 -40.46 -22.81 9.21
C ASP A 366 -40.61 -22.68 7.70
N LEU A 367 -41.41 -23.57 7.11
CA LEU A 367 -41.96 -23.42 5.77
C LEU A 367 -43.33 -22.74 5.89
N ARG A 368 -43.47 -21.58 5.26
CA ARG A 368 -44.71 -20.80 5.26
C ARG A 368 -45.33 -20.70 3.88
N VAL A 369 -46.66 -20.66 3.85
CA VAL A 369 -47.43 -20.35 2.63
C VAL A 369 -48.41 -19.24 2.97
N ALA A 370 -48.36 -18.13 2.21
CA ALA A 370 -49.17 -16.94 2.47
C ALA A 370 -49.04 -16.38 3.91
N GLY A 371 -47.91 -16.64 4.57
CA GLY A 371 -47.63 -16.20 5.95
C GLY A 371 -47.92 -17.25 7.03
N ASP A 372 -48.69 -18.30 6.74
CA ASP A 372 -49.03 -19.36 7.69
C ASP A 372 -47.97 -20.46 7.70
N VAL A 373 -47.60 -20.95 8.89
CA VAL A 373 -46.65 -22.07 9.04
C VAL A 373 -47.32 -23.37 8.63
N VAL A 374 -46.79 -24.01 7.59
CA VAL A 374 -47.28 -25.29 7.06
C VAL A 374 -46.48 -26.46 7.65
N ALA A 375 -45.18 -26.27 7.81
CA ALA A 375 -44.28 -27.27 8.35
C ALA A 375 -43.10 -26.60 9.07
N THR A 376 -42.61 -27.26 10.11
CA THR A 376 -41.47 -26.81 10.91
C THR A 376 -40.46 -27.94 11.05
N CYS A 377 -39.18 -27.62 10.93
CA CYS A 377 -38.04 -28.51 11.15
C CYS A 377 -37.18 -27.90 12.25
N ARG A 378 -36.90 -28.66 13.32
CA ARG A 378 -36.05 -28.21 14.42
C ARG A 378 -34.81 -29.09 14.55
N VAL A 379 -33.64 -28.45 14.58
CA VAL A 379 -32.32 -29.06 14.72
C VAL A 379 -31.78 -28.70 16.11
N PRO A 380 -31.63 -29.67 17.04
CA PRO A 380 -31.02 -29.42 18.33
C PRO A 380 -29.51 -29.15 18.19
N GLY A 381 -28.97 -28.32 19.08
CA GLY A 381 -27.53 -28.09 19.17
C GLY A 381 -26.77 -29.29 19.77
N PRO A 382 -25.43 -29.33 19.64
CA PRO A 382 -24.60 -28.38 18.90
C PRO A 382 -24.74 -28.55 17.39
N VAL A 383 -24.81 -27.44 16.67
CA VAL A 383 -24.84 -27.42 15.21
C VAL A 383 -23.39 -27.37 14.69
N PRO A 384 -23.02 -28.18 13.68
CA PRO A 384 -21.62 -28.32 13.22
C PRO A 384 -21.02 -27.08 12.56
#